data_AF-A0A7V5YZT4-F1
#
_entry.id   AF-A0A7V5YZT4-F1
#
_cell.length_a   1.000
_cell.length_b   1.000
_cell.length_c   1.000
_cell.angle_alpha   90.00
_cell.angle_beta   90.00
_cell.angle_gamma   90.00
#
_symmetry.space_group_name_H-M   'P 1'
#
loop_
_entity.id
_entity.type
_entity.pdbx_description
1 polymer ?
#
loop_
_entity_poly.entity_id
_entity_poly.type
_entity_poly.pdbx_seq_one_letter_code
_entity_poly.pdbx_strand_id
1 'polypeptide(L)'
;GLFAVGLAPSGSSDPYALRRAALGVIQLLMTGEVHIPLRAAVDAAASVQPMVVSREVRRDVLAFIQQRLRAYLLEQGYRYDVVDAVLAERGEEPLKAARGVEELQAAVEEPDWNSVLVAYARTVRITRDLDTQYELHPERFTEQAERDLYTAYAVAAEQVRARPEVPVLVDSLRALVEPINRFFDQVLVMAEEPAVRANRLALVQRVAALPKGIADLSRLEGF
;
A
#
# COMPACT_ATOMS: atom_id res chain seq x y z
N GLY A 1 -20.10 -17.13 -12.31
CA GLY A 1 -20.53 -18.44 -12.82
C GLY A 1 -19.62 -19.56 -12.34
N LEU A 2 -18.55 -19.87 -13.06
CA LEU A 2 -17.78 -21.12 -12.89
C LEU A 2 -17.22 -21.36 -11.48
N PHE A 3 -16.71 -20.33 -10.81
CA PHE A 3 -16.29 -20.46 -9.40
C PHE A 3 -17.45 -20.87 -8.47
N ALA A 4 -18.67 -20.36 -8.69
CA ALA A 4 -19.84 -20.64 -7.85
C ALA A 4 -20.34 -22.09 -7.97
N VAL A 5 -20.03 -22.76 -9.07
CA VAL A 5 -20.35 -24.18 -9.30
C VAL A 5 -19.16 -25.12 -9.01
N GLY A 6 -18.12 -24.63 -8.34
CA GLY A 6 -16.97 -25.45 -7.94
C GLY A 6 -15.98 -25.75 -9.07
N LEU A 7 -16.01 -25.00 -10.17
CA LEU A 7 -15.14 -25.18 -11.34
C LEU A 7 -14.02 -24.13 -11.40
N ALA A 8 -13.56 -23.68 -10.24
CA ALA A 8 -12.38 -22.82 -10.15
C ALA A 8 -11.12 -23.59 -10.62
N PRO A 9 -10.13 -22.92 -11.23
CA PRO A 9 -8.90 -23.58 -11.66
C PRO A 9 -8.15 -24.19 -10.48
N SER A 10 -7.56 -25.36 -10.68
CA SER A 10 -6.67 -26.01 -9.72
C SER A 10 -5.24 -26.08 -10.27
N GLY A 11 -4.26 -26.38 -9.41
CA GLY A 11 -2.80 -26.33 -9.67
C GLY A 11 -2.40 -26.37 -11.16
N SER A 12 -2.60 -27.51 -11.83
CA SER A 12 -2.28 -27.69 -13.25
C SER A 12 -3.48 -27.59 -14.20
N SER A 13 -4.72 -27.57 -13.71
CA SER A 13 -5.93 -27.70 -14.54
C SER A 13 -6.70 -26.38 -14.62
N ASP A 14 -6.91 -25.90 -15.85
CA ASP A 14 -7.78 -24.77 -16.17
C ASP A 14 -8.63 -25.09 -17.42
N PRO A 15 -9.62 -26.00 -17.29
CA PRO A 15 -10.35 -26.55 -18.43
C PRO A 15 -11.24 -25.51 -19.13
N TYR A 16 -11.56 -24.41 -18.45
CA TYR A 16 -12.40 -23.32 -18.98
C TYR A 16 -11.59 -22.06 -19.32
N ALA A 17 -10.25 -22.15 -19.34
CA ALA A 17 -9.35 -21.04 -19.65
C ALA A 17 -9.60 -19.77 -18.81
N LEU A 18 -9.95 -19.92 -17.54
CA LEU A 18 -10.23 -18.82 -16.62
C LEU A 18 -8.98 -17.96 -16.34
N ARG A 19 -7.78 -18.52 -16.38
CA ARG A 19 -6.53 -17.75 -16.28
C ARG A 19 -6.37 -16.80 -17.45
N ARG A 20 -6.67 -17.28 -18.67
CA ARG A 20 -6.66 -16.46 -19.88
C ARG A 20 -7.76 -15.40 -19.85
N ALA A 21 -8.95 -15.75 -19.38
CA ALA A 21 -10.05 -14.81 -19.24
C ALA A 21 -9.72 -13.68 -18.24
N ALA A 22 -9.17 -14.02 -17.08
CA ALA A 22 -8.74 -13.03 -16.08
C ALA A 22 -7.64 -12.10 -16.61
N LEU A 23 -6.64 -12.64 -17.33
CA LEU A 23 -5.64 -11.81 -18.01
C LEU A 23 -6.26 -10.90 -19.06
N GLY A 24 -7.23 -11.39 -19.83
CA GLY A 24 -7.98 -10.56 -20.79
C GLY A 24 -8.70 -9.39 -20.11
N VAL A 25 -9.35 -9.62 -18.97
CA VAL A 25 -9.97 -8.53 -18.16
C VAL A 25 -8.92 -7.51 -17.72
N ILE A 26 -7.80 -7.98 -17.16
CA ILE A 26 -6.70 -7.11 -16.70
C ILE A 26 -6.19 -6.24 -17.85
N GLN A 27 -5.87 -6.86 -18.99
CA GLN A 27 -5.37 -6.15 -20.17
C GLN A 27 -6.38 -5.15 -20.72
N LEU A 28 -7.67 -5.51 -20.80
CA LEU A 28 -8.73 -4.60 -21.24
C LEU A 28 -8.83 -3.37 -20.33
N LEU A 29 -8.76 -3.56 -19.01
CA LEU A 29 -8.82 -2.45 -18.07
C LEU A 29 -7.59 -1.53 -18.18
N MET A 30 -6.41 -2.10 -18.40
CA MET A 30 -5.17 -1.31 -18.54
C MET A 30 -5.10 -0.58 -19.88
N THR A 31 -5.27 -1.30 -21.00
CA THR A 31 -5.19 -0.73 -22.35
C THR A 31 -6.34 0.23 -22.66
N GLY A 32 -7.53 -0.03 -22.09
CA GLY A 32 -8.69 0.86 -22.22
C GLY A 32 -8.69 2.02 -21.24
N GLU A 33 -7.68 2.15 -20.38
CA GLU A 33 -7.60 3.15 -19.30
C GLU A 33 -8.86 3.21 -18.41
N VAL A 34 -9.44 2.05 -18.12
CA VAL A 34 -10.70 1.94 -17.40
C VAL A 34 -10.45 1.86 -15.89
N HIS A 35 -10.87 2.91 -15.19
CA HIS A 35 -10.79 2.99 -13.73
C HIS A 35 -12.01 2.35 -13.06
N ILE A 36 -11.95 1.04 -12.81
CA ILE A 36 -13.00 0.30 -12.10
C ILE A 36 -12.39 -0.54 -10.97
N PRO A 37 -12.88 -0.43 -9.72
CA PRO A 37 -12.57 -1.39 -8.67
C PRO A 37 -13.10 -2.77 -9.03
N LEU A 38 -12.22 -3.77 -9.09
CA LEU A 38 -12.56 -5.15 -9.43
C LEU A 38 -13.64 -5.70 -8.52
N ARG A 39 -13.67 -5.30 -7.24
CA ARG A 39 -14.74 -5.68 -6.31
C ARG A 39 -16.12 -5.29 -6.81
N ALA A 40 -16.28 -4.04 -7.27
CA ALA A 40 -17.55 -3.57 -7.81
C ALA A 40 -17.91 -4.33 -9.10
N ALA A 41 -16.93 -4.59 -9.97
CA ALA A 41 -17.15 -5.39 -11.19
C ALA A 41 -17.57 -6.84 -10.88
N VAL A 42 -16.93 -7.47 -9.89
CA VAL A 42 -17.26 -8.83 -9.44
C VAL A 42 -18.63 -8.88 -8.78
N ASP A 43 -18.98 -7.89 -7.95
CA ASP A 43 -20.31 -7.79 -7.33
C ASP A 43 -21.42 -7.59 -8.39
N ALA A 44 -21.18 -6.74 -9.40
CA ALA A 44 -22.10 -6.55 -10.51
C ALA A 44 -22.24 -7.82 -11.37
N ALA A 45 -21.13 -8.50 -11.67
CA ALA A 45 -21.16 -9.76 -12.41
C ALA A 45 -21.86 -10.89 -11.62
N ALA A 46 -21.77 -10.86 -10.29
CA ALA A 46 -22.42 -11.81 -9.39
C ALA A 46 -23.94 -11.61 -9.31
N SER A 47 -24.42 -10.36 -9.32
CA SER A 47 -25.86 -10.06 -9.17
C SER A 47 -26.72 -10.51 -10.36
N VAL A 48 -26.11 -10.68 -11.53
CA VAL A 48 -26.78 -11.13 -12.76
C VAL A 48 -26.64 -12.63 -13.03
N GLN A 49 -26.01 -13.39 -12.12
CA GLN A 49 -25.90 -14.83 -12.28
C GLN A 49 -27.24 -15.52 -12.02
N PRO A 50 -27.54 -16.65 -12.69
CA PRO A 50 -28.76 -17.43 -12.45
C PRO A 50 -28.72 -18.23 -11.14
N MET A 51 -27.80 -17.91 -10.23
CA MET A 51 -27.54 -18.61 -8.97
C MET A 51 -26.97 -17.65 -7.94
N VAL A 52 -27.12 -18.01 -6.66
CA VAL A 52 -26.53 -17.23 -5.57
C VAL A 52 -25.02 -17.37 -5.60
N VAL A 53 -24.32 -16.24 -5.70
CA VAL A 53 -22.86 -16.18 -5.56
C VAL A 53 -22.53 -15.71 -4.15
N SER A 54 -21.98 -16.61 -3.34
CA SER A 54 -21.61 -16.31 -1.96
C SER A 54 -20.52 -15.23 -1.89
N ARG A 55 -20.39 -14.59 -0.72
CA ARG A 55 -19.33 -13.59 -0.48
C ARG A 55 -17.94 -14.22 -0.57
N GLU A 56 -17.80 -15.47 -0.16
CA GLU A 56 -16.57 -16.25 -0.27
C GLU A 56 -16.15 -16.45 -1.72
N VAL A 57 -17.07 -16.93 -2.58
CA VAL A 57 -16.80 -17.10 -4.01
C VAL A 57 -16.35 -15.79 -4.66
N ARG A 58 -16.98 -14.66 -4.31
CA ARG A 58 -16.58 -13.34 -4.83
C ARG A 58 -15.16 -12.97 -4.39
N ARG A 59 -14.81 -13.22 -3.12
CA ARG A 59 -13.44 -13.00 -2.61
C ARG A 59 -12.44 -13.88 -3.37
N ASP A 60 -12.77 -15.13 -3.63
CA ASP A 60 -11.87 -16.06 -4.30
C ASP A 60 -11.65 -15.67 -5.77
N VAL A 61 -12.69 -15.17 -6.46
CA VAL A 61 -12.55 -14.57 -7.80
C VAL A 61 -11.64 -13.34 -7.77
N LEU A 62 -11.81 -12.45 -6.80
CA LEU A 62 -10.95 -11.27 -6.66
C LEU A 62 -9.49 -11.67 -6.42
N ALA A 63 -9.24 -12.60 -5.50
CA ALA A 63 -7.91 -13.11 -5.22
C ALA A 63 -7.29 -13.77 -6.46
N PHE A 64 -8.10 -14.52 -7.23
CA PHE A 64 -7.65 -15.13 -8.47
C PHE A 64 -7.22 -14.11 -9.51
N ILE A 65 -8.02 -13.06 -9.74
CA ILE A 65 -7.67 -11.97 -10.68
C ILE A 65 -6.42 -11.23 -10.19
N GLN A 66 -6.32 -10.92 -8.90
CA GLN A 66 -5.14 -10.28 -8.31
C GLN A 66 -3.87 -11.12 -8.48
N GLN A 67 -3.95 -12.44 -8.29
CA GLN A 67 -2.83 -13.34 -8.51
C GLN A 67 -2.40 -13.35 -9.99
N ARG A 68 -3.35 -13.21 -10.93
CA ARG A 68 -3.03 -13.09 -12.36
C ARG A 68 -2.38 -11.75 -12.69
N LEU A 69 -2.85 -10.66 -12.09
CA LEU A 69 -2.23 -9.35 -12.21
C LEU A 69 -0.79 -9.37 -11.68
N ARG A 70 -0.57 -9.98 -10.52
CA ARG A 70 0.78 -10.21 -9.97
C ARG A 70 1.68 -10.94 -10.96
N ALA A 71 1.23 -12.09 -11.48
CA ALA A 71 2.01 -12.86 -12.44
C ALA A 71 2.34 -12.04 -13.70
N TYR A 72 1.36 -11.32 -14.24
CA TYR A 72 1.55 -10.44 -15.39
C TYR A 72 2.64 -9.37 -15.13
N LEU A 73 2.60 -8.67 -13.99
CA LEU A 73 3.58 -7.64 -13.66
C LEU A 73 4.99 -8.22 -13.47
N LEU A 74 5.12 -9.40 -12.87
CA LEU A 74 6.40 -10.09 -12.75
C LEU A 74 6.96 -10.50 -14.12
N GLU A 75 6.10 -10.98 -15.02
CA GLU A 75 6.49 -11.32 -16.40
C GLU A 75 6.94 -10.08 -17.20
N GLN A 76 6.52 -8.87 -16.82
CA GLN A 76 7.04 -7.61 -17.38
C GLN A 76 8.44 -7.24 -16.85
N GLY A 77 8.98 -7.97 -15.87
CA GLY A 77 10.32 -7.75 -15.33
C GLY A 77 10.38 -6.87 -14.08
N TYR A 78 9.25 -6.45 -13.52
CA TYR A 78 9.22 -5.71 -12.25
C TYR A 78 9.68 -6.58 -11.08
N ARG A 79 10.35 -5.96 -10.11
CA ARG A 79 10.81 -6.65 -8.91
C ARG A 79 9.63 -7.19 -8.09
N TYR A 80 9.79 -8.37 -7.52
CA TYR A 80 8.69 -9.05 -6.83
C TYR A 80 8.19 -8.28 -5.60
N ASP A 81 9.11 -7.66 -4.86
CA ASP A 81 8.84 -6.92 -3.65
C ASP A 81 8.11 -5.59 -3.94
N VAL A 82 8.48 -4.91 -5.03
CA VAL A 82 7.77 -3.73 -5.57
C VAL A 82 6.34 -4.09 -5.96
N VAL A 83 6.18 -5.19 -6.72
CA VAL A 83 4.86 -5.68 -7.12
C VAL A 83 4.01 -6.00 -5.88
N ASP A 84 4.58 -6.71 -4.92
CA ASP A 84 3.87 -7.11 -3.70
C ASP A 84 3.50 -5.92 -2.81
N ALA A 85 4.35 -4.89 -2.73
CA ALA A 85 4.10 -3.65 -2.01
C ALA A 85 2.86 -2.92 -2.57
N VAL A 86 2.79 -2.72 -3.88
CA VAL A 86 1.68 -2.00 -4.50
C VAL A 86 0.40 -2.83 -4.50
N LEU A 87 0.48 -4.13 -4.80
CA LEU A 87 -0.71 -4.98 -4.85
C LEU A 87 -1.38 -5.18 -3.49
N ALA A 88 -0.61 -5.08 -2.39
CA ALA A 88 -1.17 -5.11 -1.04
C ALA A 88 -2.25 -4.04 -0.81
N GLU A 89 -2.07 -2.86 -1.41
CA GLU A 89 -2.95 -1.71 -1.23
C GLU A 89 -3.87 -1.47 -2.45
N ARG A 90 -3.42 -1.85 -3.65
CA ARG A 90 -4.08 -1.48 -4.92
C ARG A 90 -4.43 -2.64 -5.83
N GLY A 91 -4.27 -3.88 -5.38
CA GLY A 91 -4.53 -5.07 -6.21
C GLY A 91 -5.93 -5.14 -6.82
N GLU A 92 -6.91 -4.47 -6.21
CA GLU A 92 -8.28 -4.40 -6.73
C GLU A 92 -8.49 -3.38 -7.87
N GLU A 93 -7.49 -2.56 -8.22
CA GLU A 93 -7.57 -1.60 -9.33
C GLU A 93 -6.39 -1.81 -10.31
N PRO A 94 -6.50 -2.70 -11.31
CA PRO A 94 -5.37 -3.14 -12.14
C PRO A 94 -4.57 -2.01 -12.78
N LEU A 95 -5.25 -1.00 -13.33
CA LEU A 95 -4.58 0.15 -13.95
C LEU A 95 -3.79 0.98 -12.92
N LYS A 96 -4.36 1.24 -11.74
CA LYS A 96 -3.66 1.98 -10.68
C LYS A 96 -2.52 1.17 -10.08
N ALA A 97 -2.69 -0.14 -9.95
CA ALA A 97 -1.63 -1.03 -9.49
C ALA A 97 -0.47 -1.07 -10.50
N ALA A 98 -0.75 -1.22 -11.80
CA ALA A 98 0.29 -1.25 -12.82
C ALA A 98 1.10 0.05 -12.86
N ARG A 99 0.41 1.21 -12.87
CA ARG A 99 1.07 2.53 -12.79
C ARG A 99 1.89 2.68 -11.50
N GLY A 100 1.31 2.29 -10.36
CA GLY A 100 2.01 2.37 -9.09
C GLY A 100 3.25 1.47 -9.02
N VAL A 101 3.23 0.30 -9.66
CA VAL A 101 4.40 -0.60 -9.75
C VAL A 101 5.49 0.03 -10.62
N GLU A 102 5.14 0.59 -11.77
CA GLU A 102 6.09 1.30 -12.64
C GLU A 102 6.73 2.49 -11.90
N GLU A 103 5.92 3.32 -11.26
CA GLU A 103 6.37 4.48 -10.50
C GLU A 103 7.25 4.10 -9.29
N LEU A 104 6.87 3.04 -8.56
CA LEU A 104 7.64 2.58 -7.40
C LEU A 104 8.93 1.88 -7.82
N GLN A 105 8.92 1.14 -8.94
CA GLN A 105 10.12 0.55 -9.53
C GLN A 105 11.14 1.64 -9.86
N ALA A 106 10.72 2.71 -10.52
CA ALA A 106 11.60 3.84 -10.83
C ALA A 106 12.16 4.48 -9.55
N ALA A 107 11.30 4.69 -8.54
CA ALA A 107 11.73 5.27 -7.27
C ALA A 107 12.76 4.41 -6.52
N VAL A 108 12.64 3.07 -6.54
CA VAL A 108 13.55 2.17 -5.80
C VAL A 108 14.93 2.04 -6.45
N GLU A 109 15.07 2.46 -7.71
CA GLU A 109 16.33 2.49 -8.46
C GLU A 109 17.12 3.79 -8.24
N GLU A 110 16.49 4.81 -7.65
CA GLU A 110 17.15 6.10 -7.37
C GLU A 110 18.22 5.97 -6.27
N PRO A 111 19.35 6.70 -6.37
CA PRO A 111 20.47 6.57 -5.43
C PRO A 111 20.10 6.91 -3.97
N ASP A 112 19.09 7.75 -3.76
CA ASP A 112 18.65 8.20 -2.45
C ASP A 112 17.65 7.26 -1.78
N TRP A 113 17.09 6.30 -2.52
CA TRP A 113 15.98 5.45 -2.07
C TRP A 113 16.27 4.73 -0.75
N ASN A 114 17.45 4.15 -0.61
CA ASN A 114 17.80 3.42 0.61
C ASN A 114 17.74 4.31 1.86
N SER A 115 18.13 5.58 1.74
CA SER A 115 18.03 6.54 2.85
C SER A 115 16.57 6.85 3.19
N VAL A 116 15.70 6.95 2.17
CA VAL A 116 14.26 7.16 2.34
C VAL A 116 13.62 5.97 3.06
N LEU A 117 13.89 4.77 2.57
CA LEU A 117 13.32 3.53 3.11
C LEU A 117 13.77 3.32 4.56
N VAL A 118 15.06 3.52 4.87
CA VAL A 118 15.59 3.36 6.23
C VAL A 118 14.96 4.35 7.21
N ALA A 119 14.84 5.63 6.85
CA ALA A 119 14.21 6.62 7.71
C ALA A 119 12.74 6.26 7.99
N TYR A 120 11.96 5.94 6.96
CA TYR A 120 10.57 5.51 7.10
C TYR A 120 10.44 4.19 7.89
N ALA A 121 11.31 3.20 7.65
CA ALA A 121 11.25 1.92 8.34
C ALA A 121 11.39 2.07 9.86
N ARG A 122 12.17 3.06 10.35
CA ARG A 122 12.25 3.37 11.80
C ARG A 122 10.88 3.70 12.38
N THR A 123 10.06 4.47 11.65
CA THR A 123 8.73 4.85 12.12
C THR A 123 7.80 3.65 12.21
N VAL A 124 7.87 2.73 11.23
CA VAL A 124 7.06 1.51 11.25
C VAL A 124 7.53 0.53 12.33
N ARG A 125 8.83 0.28 12.43
CA ARG A 125 9.41 -0.72 13.34
C ARG A 125 9.11 -0.42 14.80
N ILE A 126 9.10 0.84 15.22
CA ILE A 126 8.76 1.21 16.61
C ILE A 126 7.26 1.12 16.89
N THR A 127 6.40 1.15 15.86
CA THR A 127 4.95 1.12 16.03
C THR A 127 4.31 -0.23 15.71
N ARG A 128 5.03 -1.17 15.08
CA ARG A 128 4.46 -2.41 14.52
C ARG A 128 3.79 -3.32 15.54
N ASP A 129 4.29 -3.32 16.78
CA ASP A 129 3.83 -4.18 17.86
C ASP A 129 2.83 -3.46 18.79
N LEU A 130 2.34 -2.28 18.39
CA LEU A 130 1.39 -1.49 19.16
C LEU A 130 -0.05 -1.77 18.71
N ASP A 131 -0.83 -2.38 19.60
CA ASP A 131 -2.27 -2.58 19.37
C ASP A 131 -3.08 -1.28 19.55
N THR A 132 -2.50 -0.28 20.20
CA THR A 132 -3.16 0.99 20.51
C THR A 132 -2.85 2.03 19.45
N GLN A 133 -3.90 2.63 18.87
CA GLN A 133 -3.76 3.87 18.11
C GLN A 133 -3.83 5.05 19.07
N TYR A 134 -2.74 5.82 19.16
CA TYR A 134 -2.67 6.98 20.03
C TYR A 134 -3.25 8.21 19.35
N GLU A 135 -3.92 9.05 20.14
CA GLU A 135 -4.37 10.37 19.69
C GLU A 135 -3.21 11.36 19.73
N LEU A 136 -3.09 12.16 18.67
CA LEU A 136 -2.03 13.15 18.53
C LEU A 136 -2.51 14.48 19.10
N HIS A 137 -1.72 15.05 20.01
CA HIS A 137 -1.96 16.28 20.73
C HIS A 137 -0.78 17.24 20.51
N PRO A 138 -0.79 18.07 19.45
CA PRO A 138 0.33 18.96 19.12
C PRO A 138 0.73 19.92 20.24
N GLU A 139 -0.20 20.26 21.13
CA GLU A 139 0.01 21.07 22.33
C GLU A 139 0.93 20.41 23.37
N ARG A 140 1.15 19.09 23.27
CA ARG A 140 2.02 18.31 24.17
C ARG A 140 3.44 18.12 23.66
N PHE A 141 3.80 18.71 22.52
CA PHE A 141 5.19 18.70 22.07
C PHE A 141 6.07 19.51 23.02
N THR A 142 7.15 18.91 23.48
CA THR A 142 8.12 19.55 24.38
C THR A 142 9.33 20.02 23.58
N GLU A 143 9.84 19.19 22.67
CA GLU A 143 11.04 19.42 21.88
C GLU A 143 10.76 20.09 20.54
N GLN A 144 11.76 20.84 20.03
CA GLN A 144 11.65 21.44 18.69
C GLN A 144 11.57 20.38 17.59
N ALA A 145 12.31 19.28 17.72
CA ALA A 145 12.30 18.20 16.72
C ALA A 145 10.92 17.52 16.57
N GLU A 146 10.10 17.49 17.63
CA GLU A 146 8.71 17.00 17.54
C GLU A 146 7.85 17.93 16.68
N ARG A 147 8.01 19.25 16.88
CA ARG A 147 7.28 20.28 16.13
C ARG A 147 7.70 20.29 14.66
N ASP A 148 9.01 20.20 14.39
CA ASP A 148 9.56 20.16 13.04
C ASP A 148 9.03 18.96 12.26
N LEU A 149 9.09 17.76 12.87
CA LEU A 149 8.55 16.54 12.25
C LEU A 149 7.04 16.66 12.01
N TYR A 150 6.28 17.17 12.98
CA TYR A 150 4.84 17.37 12.81
C TYR A 150 4.50 18.33 11.67
N THR A 151 5.20 19.47 11.57
CA THR A 151 4.99 20.42 10.49
C THR A 151 5.29 19.81 9.12
N ALA A 152 6.43 19.12 8.98
CA ALA A 152 6.79 18.45 7.74
C ALA A 152 5.78 17.34 7.39
N TYR A 153 5.37 16.53 8.38
CA TYR A 153 4.34 15.50 8.21
C TYR A 153 3.01 16.09 7.78
N ALA A 154 2.57 17.21 8.35
CA ALA A 154 1.28 17.82 8.00
C ALA A 154 1.24 18.23 6.52
N VAL A 155 2.34 18.75 5.97
CA VAL A 155 2.47 19.07 4.54
C VAL A 155 2.46 17.80 3.69
N ALA A 156 3.28 16.81 4.04
CA ALA A 156 3.33 15.52 3.35
C ALA A 156 1.96 14.82 3.32
N ALA A 157 1.27 14.79 4.47
CA ALA A 157 -0.05 14.18 4.60
C ALA A 157 -1.10 14.87 3.75
N GLU A 158 -1.04 16.20 3.63
CA GLU A 158 -1.96 16.93 2.75
C GLU A 158 -1.67 16.65 1.27
N GLN A 159 -0.40 16.65 0.87
CA GLN A 159 -0.01 16.35 -0.51
C GLN A 159 -0.45 14.95 -0.93
N VAL A 160 -0.15 13.94 -0.10
CA VAL A 160 -0.53 12.54 -0.34
C VAL A 160 -2.05 12.36 -0.32
N ARG A 161 -2.77 13.05 0.56
CA ARG A 161 -4.25 13.00 0.58
C ARG A 161 -4.86 13.63 -0.68
N ALA A 162 -4.34 14.78 -1.11
CA ALA A 162 -4.83 15.47 -2.29
C ALA A 162 -4.55 14.68 -3.57
N ARG A 163 -3.40 13.99 -3.63
CA ARG A 163 -2.97 13.21 -4.77
C ARG A 163 -2.29 11.92 -4.29
N PRO A 164 -3.08 10.85 -4.04
CA PRO A 164 -2.56 9.59 -3.54
C PRO A 164 -1.91 8.83 -4.71
N GLU A 165 -0.71 9.23 -5.09
CA GLU A 165 0.08 8.62 -6.18
C GLU A 165 1.48 8.31 -5.67
N VAL A 166 2.13 7.32 -6.29
CA VAL A 166 3.46 6.88 -5.81
C VAL A 166 4.50 8.00 -5.88
N PRO A 167 4.61 8.81 -6.96
CA PRO A 167 5.58 9.90 -7.00
C PRO A 167 5.40 10.90 -5.86
N VAL A 168 4.14 11.27 -5.55
CA VAL A 168 3.83 12.20 -4.45
C VAL A 168 4.20 11.60 -3.10
N LEU A 169 3.90 10.31 -2.89
CA LEU A 169 4.30 9.61 -1.69
C LEU A 169 5.83 9.59 -1.52
N VAL A 170 6.56 9.22 -2.58
CA VAL A 170 8.02 9.13 -2.55
C VAL A 170 8.65 10.48 -2.27
N ASP A 171 8.21 11.54 -2.94
CA ASP A 171 8.70 12.90 -2.71
C ASP A 171 8.36 13.41 -1.31
N SER A 172 7.18 13.06 -0.81
CA SER A 172 6.78 13.35 0.57
C SER A 172 7.68 12.62 1.58
N LEU A 173 8.00 11.35 1.35
CA LEU A 173 8.90 10.58 2.22
C LEU A 173 10.33 11.11 2.16
N ARG A 174 10.82 11.53 0.98
CA ARG A 174 12.11 12.21 0.84
C ARG A 174 12.19 13.47 1.70
N ALA A 175 11.16 14.30 1.65
CA ALA A 175 11.08 15.51 2.47
C ALA A 175 11.04 15.22 3.99
N LEU A 176 10.60 14.03 4.38
CA LEU A 176 10.55 13.59 5.78
C LEU A 176 11.84 12.95 6.28
N VAL A 177 12.81 12.60 5.43
CA VAL A 177 14.06 11.94 5.85
C VAL A 177 14.79 12.73 6.92
N GLU A 178 15.01 14.03 6.68
CA GLU A 178 15.75 14.89 7.60
C GLU A 178 14.99 15.11 8.92
N PRO A 179 13.68 15.50 8.92
CA PRO A 179 12.90 15.63 10.15
C PRO A 179 12.79 14.32 10.95
N ILE A 180 12.65 13.16 10.29
CA ILE A 180 12.60 11.86 10.96
C ILE A 180 13.92 11.58 11.67
N ASN A 181 15.05 11.76 10.99
CA ASN A 181 16.36 11.51 11.58
C ASN A 181 16.61 12.42 12.77
N ARG A 182 16.36 13.73 12.63
CA ARG A 182 16.47 14.70 13.72
C ARG A 182 15.59 14.33 14.91
N PHE A 183 14.35 13.92 14.66
CA PHE A 183 13.43 13.46 15.70
C PHE A 183 14.02 12.29 16.48
N PHE A 184 14.44 11.21 15.81
CA PHE A 184 14.96 10.06 16.54
C PHE A 184 16.34 10.28 17.19
N ASP A 185 17.13 11.24 16.70
CA ASP A 185 18.42 11.58 17.29
C ASP A 185 18.27 12.43 18.57
N GLN A 186 17.22 13.25 18.66
CA GLN A 186 17.01 14.20 19.76
C GLN A 186 15.89 13.80 20.72
N VAL A 187 14.96 12.93 20.29
CA VAL A 187 13.73 12.62 21.02
C VAL A 187 13.73 11.17 21.47
N LEU A 188 13.71 10.95 22.79
CA LEU A 188 13.46 9.63 23.36
C LEU A 188 11.97 9.29 23.22
N VAL A 189 11.62 8.47 22.22
CA VAL A 189 10.22 8.08 21.96
C VAL A 189 9.60 7.36 23.16
N MET A 190 10.35 6.45 23.78
CA MET A 190 9.94 5.72 24.98
C MET A 190 10.14 6.55 26.25
N ALA A 191 9.56 7.75 26.28
CA ALA A 191 9.64 8.65 27.42
C ALA A 191 9.04 8.04 28.71
N GLU A 192 9.54 8.46 29.86
CA GLU A 192 9.04 8.05 31.18
C GLU A 192 7.61 8.54 31.40
N GLU A 193 7.35 9.81 31.06
CA GLU A 193 6.02 10.41 31.19
C GLU A 193 5.04 9.78 30.17
N PRO A 194 3.97 9.10 30.63
CA PRO A 194 3.08 8.36 29.74
C PRO A 194 2.40 9.23 28.68
N ALA A 195 2.04 10.47 29.01
CA ALA A 195 1.37 11.39 28.08
C ALA A 195 2.30 11.84 26.95
N VAL A 196 3.57 12.13 27.26
CA VAL A 196 4.60 12.50 26.27
C VAL A 196 4.92 11.30 25.39
N ARG A 197 5.12 10.11 25.97
CA ARG A 197 5.34 8.87 25.22
C ARG A 197 4.20 8.58 24.24
N ALA A 198 2.95 8.64 24.72
CA ALA A 198 1.77 8.43 23.89
C ALA A 198 1.72 9.42 22.72
N ASN A 199 2.03 10.69 22.95
CA ASN A 199 2.01 11.72 21.90
C ASN A 199 3.11 11.50 20.85
N ARG A 200 4.32 11.13 21.29
CA ARG A 200 5.44 10.77 20.40
C ARG A 200 5.11 9.56 19.54
N LEU A 201 4.55 8.51 20.15
CA LEU A 201 4.07 7.33 19.42
C LEU A 201 2.95 7.68 18.44
N ALA A 202 2.01 8.56 18.82
CA ALA A 202 0.98 9.04 17.91
C ALA A 202 1.58 9.70 16.66
N LEU A 203 2.57 10.59 16.83
CA LEU A 203 3.23 11.27 15.71
C LEU A 203 3.91 10.25 14.77
N VAL A 204 4.64 9.30 15.35
CA VAL A 204 5.32 8.26 14.58
C VAL A 204 4.32 7.33 13.87
N GLN A 205 3.21 6.97 14.51
CA GLN A 205 2.12 6.20 13.88
C GLN A 205 1.52 6.92 12.68
N ARG A 206 1.40 8.25 12.73
CA ARG A 206 0.91 9.05 11.61
C ARG A 206 1.85 9.02 10.41
N VAL A 207 3.16 9.16 10.64
CA VAL A 207 4.17 9.03 9.57
C VAL A 207 4.17 7.60 9.00
N ALA A 208 4.14 6.59 9.86
CA ALA A 208 4.10 5.18 9.45
C ALA A 208 2.89 4.86 8.56
N ALA A 209 1.75 5.49 8.80
CA ALA A 209 0.52 5.29 8.05
C ALA A 209 0.46 6.02 6.69
N LEU A 210 1.44 6.88 6.37
CA LEU A 210 1.41 7.72 5.16
C LEU A 210 1.28 6.92 3.84
N PRO A 211 1.94 5.76 3.65
CA PRO A 211 1.81 4.96 2.42
C PRO A 211 0.48 4.20 2.25
N LYS A 212 -0.38 4.18 3.27
CA LYS A 212 -1.61 3.36 3.27
C LYS A 212 -2.53 3.74 2.11
N GLY A 213 -3.05 2.73 1.40
CA GLY A 213 -3.84 2.91 0.17
C GLY A 213 -3.00 3.19 -1.08
N ILE A 214 -1.67 3.24 -0.96
CA ILE A 214 -0.73 3.49 -2.06
C ILE A 214 0.18 2.28 -2.26
N ALA A 215 1.00 1.97 -1.26
CA ALA A 215 1.90 0.83 -1.26
C ALA A 215 2.26 0.40 0.17
N ASP A 216 2.32 -0.89 0.42
CA ASP A 216 2.85 -1.48 1.65
C ASP A 216 4.38 -1.58 1.54
N LEU A 217 5.08 -0.50 1.90
CA LEU A 217 6.54 -0.42 1.81
C LEU A 217 7.26 -1.41 2.72
N SER A 218 6.56 -2.04 3.68
CA SER A 218 7.14 -3.07 4.55
C SER A 218 7.51 -4.36 3.81
N ARG A 219 7.02 -4.52 2.58
CA ARG A 219 7.29 -5.66 1.71
C ARG A 219 8.57 -5.54 0.89
N LEU A 220 9.16 -4.34 0.84
CA LEU A 220 10.36 -4.07 0.05
C LEU A 220 11.60 -4.71 0.69
N GLU A 221 12.52 -5.18 -0.14
CA GLU A 221 13.84 -5.60 0.33
C GLU A 221 14.59 -4.42 0.97
N GLY A 222 15.26 -4.66 2.09
CA GLY A 222 15.96 -3.64 2.88
C GLY A 222 15.11 -2.97 3.97
N PHE A 223 13.83 -3.34 4.10
CA PHE A 223 12.93 -2.85 5.15
C PHE A 223 13.26 -3.34 6.57
#